data_AF-A0A1Y2HVE8-F1
#
_entry.id   AF-A0A1Y2HVE8-F1
#
_cell.length_a   1.000
_cell.length_b   1.000
_cell.length_c   1.000
_cell.angle_alpha   90.00
_cell.angle_beta   90.00
_cell.angle_gamma   90.00
#
_symmetry.space_group_name_H-M   'P 1'
#
loop_
_entity.id
_entity.type
_entity.pdbx_description
1 polymer ?
#
loop_
_entity_poly.entity_id
_entity_poly.type
_entity_poly.pdbx_seq_one_letter_code
_entity_poly.pdbx_strand_id
1 'polypeptide(L)'
;MRKANNGTTLTIDDIYKPNRFLTVARLTPLFNKLSAYSGPDSTWRFLMGILGRFWISIALSMLAYALNIVATFVTPALFQRLLMFVNMYSPLYRDALAANGIPLPPVSDGLICAVGMFLAVNLQTATSSYGNQLMAQVRMRVRTMLATAIYQKSLDMSLASRKDQSIGEIVNRMSTDTNHVIAALTAINQIWSLPIMIGLCLYFLWGILGPACFAGLAIILVIAPAAAYQTKVFMRENKIKLENADKRIKLLNEVISGMKTVKLYGFEDYFRKRIIAYRETEQQALIRLFNALSVVVGIFNSVDIMITLFTFLVYSWTTDNPNGLSSDVVFVSMAYLNIMIEPIGMFFGVISAVGQGVVSFRRISEFLHVDDLDRAAVTRTLDSDAAVAIDVVDAGFKWDGPPPSSDGSSAAKKGETDKKTKKTK
;
A
#
# COMPACT_ATOMS: atom_id res chain seq x y z
N MET A 1 8.17 -17.48 -22.33
CA MET A 1 8.76 -18.31 -21.24
C MET A 1 9.43 -19.60 -21.71
N ARG A 2 9.15 -20.15 -22.91
CA ARG A 2 9.89 -21.33 -23.42
C ARG A 2 11.42 -21.15 -23.52
N LYS A 3 11.91 -19.94 -23.82
CA LYS A 3 13.36 -19.62 -23.81
C LYS A 3 13.98 -19.53 -22.40
N ALA A 4 13.24 -18.97 -21.44
CA ALA A 4 13.68 -18.85 -20.05
C ALA A 4 13.87 -20.22 -19.36
N ASN A 5 13.05 -21.22 -19.74
CA ASN A 5 13.16 -22.59 -19.23
C ASN A 5 14.39 -23.36 -19.75
N ASN A 6 15.09 -22.84 -20.77
CA ASN A 6 16.24 -23.50 -21.39
C ASN A 6 17.59 -22.90 -20.97
N GLY A 7 17.64 -22.12 -19.88
CA GLY A 7 18.89 -21.55 -19.36
C GLY A 7 19.47 -20.40 -20.19
N THR A 8 18.72 -19.87 -21.17
CA THR A 8 19.15 -18.71 -21.96
C THR A 8 18.79 -17.40 -21.24
N THR A 9 19.71 -16.44 -21.25
CA THR A 9 19.47 -15.08 -20.73
C THR A 9 18.40 -14.39 -21.56
N LEU A 10 17.35 -13.91 -20.91
CA LEU A 10 16.28 -13.17 -21.56
C LEU A 10 16.79 -11.80 -22.02
N THR A 11 16.47 -11.46 -23.27
CA THR A 11 16.76 -10.15 -23.86
C THR A 11 15.49 -9.28 -23.88
N ILE A 12 15.64 -7.96 -24.11
CA ILE A 12 14.50 -7.03 -24.16
C ILE A 12 13.48 -7.46 -25.23
N ASP A 13 13.93 -8.08 -26.31
CA ASP A 13 13.09 -8.55 -27.40
C ASP A 13 12.21 -9.75 -27.02
N ASP A 14 12.54 -10.47 -25.94
CA ASP A 14 11.76 -11.60 -25.44
C ASP A 14 10.59 -11.15 -24.54
N ILE A 15 10.48 -9.84 -24.24
CA ILE A 15 9.42 -9.27 -23.42
C ILE A 15 8.16 -9.09 -24.26
N TYR A 16 7.05 -9.68 -23.80
CA TYR A 16 5.75 -9.51 -24.45
C TYR A 16 5.33 -8.04 -24.47
N LYS A 17 4.84 -7.59 -25.62
CA LYS A 17 4.22 -6.26 -25.73
C LYS A 17 3.00 -6.19 -24.79
N PRO A 18 2.80 -5.05 -24.10
CA PRO A 18 1.69 -4.89 -23.19
C PRO A 18 0.35 -5.03 -23.93
N ASN A 19 -0.65 -5.58 -23.25
CA ASN A 19 -1.99 -5.76 -23.80
C ASN A 19 -2.56 -4.41 -24.29
N ARG A 20 -3.25 -4.40 -25.43
CA ARG A 20 -3.88 -3.21 -26.06
C ARG A 20 -4.84 -2.46 -25.12
N PHE A 21 -5.38 -3.13 -24.10
CA PHE A 21 -6.23 -2.53 -23.07
C PHE A 21 -5.46 -1.74 -21.99
N LEU A 22 -4.13 -1.84 -21.95
CA LEU A 22 -3.25 -1.13 -21.02
C LEU A 22 -2.49 0.03 -21.69
N THR A 23 -2.74 0.29 -22.97
CA THR A 23 -2.01 1.32 -23.74
C THR A 23 -2.46 2.72 -23.35
N VAL A 24 -1.48 3.62 -23.17
CA VAL A 24 -1.65 5.04 -22.84
C VAL A 24 -2.70 5.72 -23.72
N ALA A 25 -2.67 5.45 -25.03
CA ALA A 25 -3.57 6.04 -26.02
C ALA A 25 -5.08 5.87 -25.72
N ARG A 26 -5.48 4.81 -24.99
CA ARG A 26 -6.88 4.62 -24.57
C ARG A 26 -7.19 5.21 -23.19
N LEU A 27 -6.19 5.35 -22.33
CA LEU A 27 -6.36 5.84 -20.96
C LEU A 27 -6.37 7.37 -20.89
N THR A 28 -5.60 8.05 -21.74
CA THR A 28 -5.53 9.51 -21.82
C THR A 28 -6.88 10.21 -22.06
N PRO A 29 -7.67 9.86 -23.10
CA PRO A 29 -8.96 10.53 -23.33
C PRO A 29 -9.98 10.26 -22.21
N LEU A 30 -9.87 9.09 -21.56
CA LEU A 30 -10.71 8.76 -20.41
C LEU A 30 -10.36 9.64 -19.20
N PHE A 31 -9.07 9.86 -18.97
CA PHE A 31 -8.60 10.74 -17.90
C PHE A 31 -9.03 12.20 -18.14
N ASN A 32 -8.85 12.71 -19.35
CA ASN A 32 -9.19 14.10 -19.68
C ASN A 32 -10.69 14.37 -19.46
N LYS A 33 -11.54 13.39 -19.73
CA LYS A 33 -12.97 13.48 -19.44
C LYS A 33 -13.26 13.50 -17.93
N LEU A 34 -12.47 12.78 -17.12
CA LEU A 34 -12.62 12.71 -15.66
C LEU A 34 -12.05 13.95 -14.95
N SER A 35 -10.94 14.49 -15.42
CA SER A 35 -10.33 15.72 -14.88
C SER A 35 -11.15 16.96 -15.23
N ALA A 36 -11.91 16.96 -16.32
CA ALA A 36 -12.80 18.07 -16.70
C ALA A 36 -13.98 18.28 -15.74
N TYR A 37 -14.38 17.27 -14.96
CA TYR A 37 -15.46 17.38 -13.97
C TYR A 37 -14.97 17.69 -12.55
N SER A 38 -13.65 17.75 -12.33
CA SER A 38 -13.08 18.09 -11.04
C SER A 38 -12.62 19.55 -11.03
N GLY A 39 -13.06 20.32 -10.03
CA GLY A 39 -12.42 21.56 -9.61
C GLY A 39 -11.50 21.37 -8.39
N PRO A 40 -10.77 22.40 -7.97
CA PRO A 40 -9.80 22.35 -6.86
C PRO A 40 -10.37 21.81 -5.54
N ASP A 41 -11.61 22.17 -5.20
CA ASP A 41 -12.31 21.73 -3.97
C ASP A 41 -12.95 20.33 -4.08
N SER A 42 -12.73 19.62 -5.19
CA SER A 42 -13.44 18.37 -5.51
C SER A 42 -12.53 17.15 -5.64
N THR A 43 -11.35 17.16 -5.03
CA THR A 43 -10.39 16.04 -5.02
C THR A 43 -11.05 14.68 -4.74
N TRP A 44 -12.03 14.63 -3.83
CA TRP A 44 -12.80 13.42 -3.54
C TRP A 44 -13.67 12.95 -4.72
N ARG A 45 -14.31 13.87 -5.44
CA ARG A 45 -15.10 13.56 -6.64
C ARG A 45 -14.22 13.04 -7.76
N PHE A 46 -13.02 13.61 -7.91
CA PHE A 46 -12.03 13.13 -8.87
C PHE A 46 -11.60 11.69 -8.57
N LEU A 47 -11.27 11.40 -7.30
CA LEU A 47 -10.95 10.04 -6.85
C LEU A 47 -12.11 9.07 -7.11
N MET A 48 -13.33 9.46 -6.73
CA MET A 48 -14.53 8.66 -6.96
C MET A 48 -14.88 8.47 -8.43
N GLY A 49 -14.56 9.44 -9.30
CA GLY A 49 -14.70 9.29 -10.75
C GLY A 49 -13.77 8.22 -11.31
N ILE A 50 -12.51 8.20 -10.87
CA ILE A 50 -11.53 7.18 -11.27
C ILE A 50 -11.97 5.80 -10.79
N LEU A 51 -12.38 5.68 -9.53
CA LEU A 51 -12.90 4.41 -8.97
C LEU A 51 -14.19 3.97 -9.67
N GLY A 52 -15.10 4.91 -9.89
CA GLY A 52 -16.37 4.71 -10.60
C GLY A 52 -16.17 4.24 -12.04
N ARG A 53 -15.04 4.56 -12.70
CA ARG A 53 -14.75 4.03 -14.04
C ARG A 53 -14.43 2.54 -14.05
N PHE A 54 -13.80 2.04 -12.99
CA PHE A 54 -13.36 0.65 -12.83
C PHE A 54 -14.25 -0.14 -11.86
N TRP A 55 -15.45 0.37 -11.56
CA TRP A 55 -16.34 -0.19 -10.54
C TRP A 55 -16.66 -1.66 -10.76
N ILE A 56 -16.81 -2.12 -12.01
CA ILE A 56 -17.12 -3.54 -12.32
C ILE A 56 -15.96 -4.44 -11.86
N SER A 57 -14.72 -4.08 -12.19
CA SER A 57 -13.54 -4.87 -11.80
C SER A 57 -13.32 -4.82 -10.30
N ILE A 58 -13.60 -3.68 -9.65
CA ILE A 58 -13.53 -3.53 -8.20
C ILE A 58 -14.62 -4.37 -7.52
N ALA A 59 -15.87 -4.30 -7.98
CA ALA A 59 -16.99 -5.06 -7.43
C ALA A 59 -16.78 -6.57 -7.58
N LEU A 60 -16.29 -7.03 -8.74
CA LEU A 60 -15.97 -8.44 -8.94
C LEU A 60 -14.79 -8.90 -8.06
N SER A 61 -13.80 -8.03 -7.83
CA SER A 61 -12.73 -8.28 -6.87
C SER A 61 -13.29 -8.35 -5.44
N MET A 62 -14.20 -7.46 -5.05
CA MET A 62 -14.85 -7.49 -3.73
C MET A 62 -15.67 -8.76 -3.52
N LEU A 63 -16.44 -9.18 -4.53
CA LEU A 63 -17.18 -10.44 -4.49
C LEU A 63 -16.23 -11.65 -4.34
N ALA A 64 -15.12 -11.65 -5.07
CA ALA A 64 -14.09 -12.66 -4.93
C ALA A 64 -13.51 -12.66 -3.50
N TYR A 65 -13.18 -11.50 -2.93
CA TYR A 65 -12.73 -11.42 -1.54
C TYR A 65 -13.79 -11.92 -0.54
N ALA A 66 -15.07 -11.65 -0.77
CA ALA A 66 -16.15 -12.13 0.09
C ALA A 66 -16.27 -13.67 0.04
N LEU A 67 -16.21 -14.25 -1.16
CA LEU A 67 -16.17 -15.71 -1.35
C LEU A 67 -14.91 -16.34 -0.75
N ASN A 68 -13.77 -15.66 -0.83
CA ASN A 68 -12.54 -16.09 -0.18
C ASN A 68 -12.69 -16.10 1.35
N ILE A 69 -13.31 -15.09 1.97
CA ILE A 69 -13.61 -15.09 3.40
C ILE A 69 -14.45 -16.34 3.75
N VAL A 70 -15.56 -16.56 3.05
CA VAL A 70 -16.42 -17.73 3.31
C VAL A 70 -15.63 -19.04 3.21
N ALA A 71 -14.87 -19.24 2.15
CA ALA A 71 -14.06 -20.45 1.96
C ALA A 71 -12.99 -20.64 3.05
N THR A 72 -12.42 -19.53 3.56
CA THR A 72 -11.44 -19.54 4.65
C THR A 72 -12.05 -20.06 5.95
N PHE A 73 -13.28 -19.68 6.28
CA PHE A 73 -13.96 -20.11 7.52
C PHE A 73 -14.64 -21.49 7.40
N VAL A 74 -15.05 -21.89 6.20
CA VAL A 74 -15.61 -23.23 5.95
C VAL A 74 -14.58 -24.32 6.24
N THR A 75 -13.29 -24.07 5.95
CA THR A 75 -12.24 -25.08 6.09
C THR A 75 -12.04 -25.54 7.55
N PRO A 76 -11.83 -24.65 8.56
CA PRO A 76 -11.76 -25.06 9.96
C PRO A 76 -13.07 -25.69 10.49
N ALA A 77 -14.23 -25.24 10.03
CA ALA A 77 -15.52 -25.81 10.44
C ALA A 77 -15.69 -27.27 9.96
N LEU A 78 -15.31 -27.57 8.71
CA LEU A 78 -15.28 -28.93 8.20
C LEU A 78 -14.21 -29.78 8.90
N PHE A 79 -13.06 -29.17 9.21
CA PHE A 79 -12.01 -29.84 9.95
C PHE A 79 -12.46 -30.21 11.38
N GLN A 80 -13.21 -29.34 12.06
CA GLN A 80 -13.82 -29.65 13.35
C GLN A 80 -14.74 -30.86 13.27
N ARG A 81 -15.63 -30.90 12.27
CA ARG A 81 -16.52 -32.05 12.04
C ARG A 81 -15.75 -33.34 11.74
N LEU A 82 -14.67 -33.24 10.97
CA LEU A 82 -13.79 -34.37 10.70
C LEU A 82 -13.12 -34.90 11.97
N LEU A 83 -12.63 -34.01 12.84
CA LEU A 83 -12.03 -34.41 14.12
C LEU A 83 -13.06 -35.05 15.07
N MET A 84 -14.29 -34.51 15.14
CA MET A 84 -15.37 -35.15 15.89
C MET A 84 -15.69 -36.54 15.34
N PHE A 85 -15.76 -36.69 14.01
CA PHE A 85 -15.96 -37.98 13.35
C PHE A 85 -14.85 -38.97 13.72
N VAL A 86 -13.57 -38.57 13.64
CA VAL A 86 -12.44 -39.42 14.02
C VAL A 86 -12.49 -39.80 15.50
N ASN A 87 -12.84 -38.85 16.38
CA ASN A 87 -13.00 -39.11 17.82
C ASN A 87 -14.11 -40.14 18.10
N MET A 88 -15.22 -40.12 17.36
CA MET A 88 -16.31 -41.10 17.52
C MET A 88 -15.89 -42.53 17.16
N TYR A 89 -14.90 -42.70 16.28
CA TYR A 89 -14.32 -44.00 15.93
C TYR A 89 -13.22 -44.46 16.89
N SER A 90 -12.78 -43.61 17.82
CA SER A 90 -11.85 -43.99 18.89
C SER A 90 -12.46 -45.08 19.78
N PRO A 91 -11.70 -46.12 20.21
CA PRO A 91 -12.23 -47.23 21.00
C PRO A 91 -12.99 -46.76 22.25
N LEU A 92 -12.49 -45.71 22.91
CA LEU A 92 -13.10 -45.15 24.13
C LEU A 92 -14.52 -44.59 23.92
N TYR A 93 -14.73 -43.89 22.80
CA TYR A 93 -16.04 -43.32 22.46
C TYR A 93 -16.94 -44.35 21.78
N ARG A 94 -16.37 -45.23 20.96
CA ARG A 94 -17.10 -46.30 20.28
C ARG A 94 -17.82 -47.21 21.27
N ASP A 95 -17.15 -47.59 22.36
CA ASP A 95 -17.73 -48.47 23.39
C ASP A 95 -18.84 -47.74 24.17
N ALA A 96 -18.66 -46.45 24.47
CA ALA A 96 -19.69 -45.61 25.08
C ALA A 96 -20.91 -45.40 24.17
N LEU A 97 -20.69 -45.29 22.85
CA LEU A 97 -21.76 -45.12 21.86
C LEU A 97 -22.56 -46.42 21.69
N ALA A 98 -21.87 -47.56 21.65
CA ALA A 98 -22.46 -48.89 21.62
C ALA A 98 -23.27 -49.19 22.90
N ALA A 99 -22.78 -48.78 24.07
CA ALA A 99 -23.49 -48.91 25.34
C ALA A 99 -24.80 -48.10 25.37
N ASN A 100 -24.87 -46.97 24.65
CA ASN A 100 -26.07 -46.14 24.52
C ASN A 100 -26.95 -46.50 23.31
N GLY A 101 -26.60 -47.55 22.55
CA GLY A 101 -27.36 -47.98 21.37
C GLY A 101 -27.35 -46.98 20.20
N ILE A 102 -26.43 -46.02 20.18
CA ILE A 102 -26.32 -45.01 19.12
C ILE A 102 -25.45 -45.59 17.99
N PRO A 103 -25.94 -45.65 16.73
CA PRO A 103 -25.16 -46.16 15.61
C PRO A 103 -24.00 -45.21 15.28
N LEU A 104 -22.86 -45.77 14.87
CA LEU A 104 -21.73 -44.97 14.42
C LEU A 104 -22.10 -44.18 13.15
N PRO A 105 -21.62 -42.94 13.00
CA PRO A 105 -21.85 -42.16 11.80
C PRO A 105 -21.27 -42.88 10.57
N PRO A 106 -21.92 -42.83 9.40
CA PRO A 106 -21.41 -43.45 8.18
C PRO A 106 -20.03 -42.91 7.78
N VAL A 107 -19.19 -43.77 7.20
CA VAL A 107 -17.85 -43.39 6.68
C VAL A 107 -17.95 -42.30 5.60
N SER A 108 -19.09 -42.20 4.92
CA SER A 108 -19.37 -41.14 3.94
C SER A 108 -19.25 -39.74 4.54
N ASP A 109 -19.58 -39.55 5.82
CA ASP A 109 -19.57 -38.22 6.45
C ASP A 109 -18.14 -37.68 6.59
N GLY A 110 -17.19 -38.54 6.97
CA GLY A 110 -15.77 -38.21 6.98
C GLY A 110 -15.24 -37.90 5.58
N LEU A 111 -15.66 -38.67 4.57
CA LEU A 111 -15.25 -38.46 3.18
C LEU A 111 -15.81 -37.16 2.60
N ILE A 112 -17.07 -36.81 2.90
CA ILE A 112 -17.70 -35.54 2.52
C ILE A 112 -16.94 -34.37 3.16
N CYS A 113 -16.54 -34.48 4.43
CA CYS A 113 -15.74 -33.43 5.09
C CYS A 113 -14.38 -33.25 4.41
N ALA A 114 -13.66 -34.34 4.12
CA ALA A 114 -12.35 -34.29 3.48
C ALA A 114 -12.41 -33.70 2.06
N VAL A 115 -13.35 -34.16 1.23
CA VAL A 115 -13.57 -33.62 -0.12
C VAL A 115 -14.03 -32.16 -0.05
N GLY A 116 -14.90 -31.82 0.91
CA GLY A 116 -15.34 -30.46 1.16
C GLY A 116 -14.19 -29.52 1.51
N MET A 117 -13.26 -29.94 2.38
CA MET A 117 -12.06 -29.17 2.72
C MET A 117 -11.16 -28.97 1.49
N PHE A 118 -10.95 -30.02 0.69
CA PHE A 118 -10.17 -29.92 -0.54
C PHE A 118 -10.78 -28.88 -1.50
N LEU A 119 -12.09 -28.95 -1.73
CA LEU A 119 -12.79 -27.99 -2.60
C LEU A 119 -12.76 -26.57 -2.02
N ALA A 120 -12.92 -26.41 -0.70
CA ALA A 120 -12.88 -25.12 -0.03
C ALA A 120 -11.52 -24.43 -0.17
N VAL A 121 -10.41 -25.14 0.05
CA VAL A 121 -9.05 -24.59 -0.09
C VAL A 121 -8.73 -24.22 -1.54
N ASN A 122 -9.14 -25.04 -2.50
CA ASN A 122 -8.98 -24.73 -3.92
C ASN A 122 -9.80 -23.50 -4.33
N LEU A 123 -11.05 -23.41 -3.86
CA LEU A 123 -11.91 -22.25 -4.09
C LEU A 123 -11.32 -20.99 -3.44
N GLN A 124 -10.83 -21.09 -2.20
CA GLN A 124 -10.15 -20.00 -1.48
C GLN A 124 -8.98 -19.46 -2.30
N THR A 125 -8.12 -20.37 -2.79
CA THR A 125 -6.91 -20.04 -3.57
C THR A 125 -7.26 -19.43 -4.91
N ALA A 126 -8.19 -20.03 -5.66
CA ALA A 126 -8.61 -19.55 -6.96
C ALA A 126 -9.25 -18.15 -6.86
N THR A 127 -10.11 -17.97 -5.86
CA THR A 127 -10.85 -16.73 -5.67
C THR A 127 -9.94 -15.59 -5.19
N SER A 128 -9.04 -15.85 -4.24
CA SER A 128 -8.01 -14.88 -3.82
C SER A 128 -7.12 -14.48 -4.99
N SER A 129 -6.62 -15.46 -5.75
CA SER A 129 -5.78 -15.21 -6.93
C SER A 129 -6.49 -14.36 -7.97
N TYR A 130 -7.74 -14.70 -8.27
CA TYR A 130 -8.56 -13.97 -9.24
C TYR A 130 -8.84 -12.53 -8.79
N GLY A 131 -9.27 -12.35 -7.54
CA GLY A 131 -9.54 -11.04 -6.95
C GLY A 131 -8.31 -10.14 -6.94
N ASN A 132 -7.15 -10.70 -6.59
CA ASN A 132 -5.85 -10.01 -6.62
C ASN A 132 -5.44 -9.62 -8.04
N GLN A 133 -5.63 -10.50 -9.02
CA GLN A 133 -5.30 -10.25 -10.41
C GLN A 133 -6.17 -9.13 -11.01
N LEU A 134 -7.47 -9.11 -10.71
CA LEU A 134 -8.37 -8.03 -11.12
C LEU A 134 -7.90 -6.68 -10.58
N MET A 135 -7.58 -6.62 -9.27
CA MET A 135 -7.11 -5.39 -8.67
C MET A 135 -5.73 -4.98 -9.20
N ALA A 136 -4.85 -5.94 -9.49
CA ALA A 136 -3.55 -5.67 -10.13
C ALA A 136 -3.70 -4.96 -11.48
N GLN A 137 -4.68 -5.38 -12.30
CA GLN A 137 -4.98 -4.71 -13.57
C GLN A 137 -5.51 -3.29 -13.36
N VAL A 138 -6.42 -3.08 -12.39
CA VAL A 138 -6.94 -1.75 -12.05
C VAL A 138 -5.80 -0.84 -11.59
N ARG A 139 -4.95 -1.31 -10.67
CA ARG A 139 -3.78 -0.57 -10.18
C ARG A 139 -2.84 -0.17 -11.31
N MET A 140 -2.55 -1.10 -12.22
CA MET A 140 -1.68 -0.80 -13.37
C MET A 140 -2.28 0.28 -14.27
N ARG A 141 -3.59 0.21 -14.57
CA ARG A 141 -4.28 1.23 -15.37
C ARG A 141 -4.26 2.59 -14.71
N VAL A 142 -4.57 2.66 -13.41
CA VAL A 142 -4.55 3.92 -12.66
C VAL A 142 -3.14 4.49 -12.62
N ARG A 143 -2.10 3.67 -12.40
CA ARG A 143 -0.70 4.12 -12.39
C ARG A 143 -0.31 4.76 -13.73
N THR A 144 -0.57 4.06 -14.83
CA THR A 144 -0.27 4.56 -16.18
C THR A 144 -1.03 5.84 -16.47
N MET A 145 -2.29 5.92 -16.07
CA MET A 145 -3.14 7.08 -16.27
C MET A 145 -2.62 8.31 -15.49
N LEU A 146 -2.32 8.15 -14.20
CA LEU A 146 -1.77 9.24 -13.37
C LEU A 146 -0.39 9.68 -13.86
N ALA A 147 0.51 8.74 -14.18
CA ALA A 147 1.83 9.07 -14.70
C ALA A 147 1.76 9.83 -16.03
N THR A 148 0.87 9.41 -16.94
CA THR A 148 0.66 10.10 -18.21
C THR A 148 0.08 11.49 -18.00
N ALA A 149 -0.91 11.63 -17.12
CA ALA A 149 -1.53 12.90 -16.82
C ALA A 149 -0.54 13.91 -16.20
N ILE A 150 0.26 13.46 -15.24
CA ILE A 150 1.32 14.28 -14.63
C ILE A 150 2.32 14.72 -15.70
N TYR A 151 2.72 13.81 -16.59
CA TYR A 151 3.63 14.12 -17.68
C TYR A 151 3.04 15.14 -18.67
N GLN A 152 1.80 14.95 -19.12
CA GLN A 152 1.12 15.89 -20.02
C GLN A 152 0.95 17.26 -19.38
N LYS A 153 0.48 17.30 -18.12
CA LYS A 153 0.34 18.55 -17.38
C LYS A 153 1.67 19.29 -17.24
N SER A 154 2.79 18.57 -17.04
CA SER A 154 4.11 19.20 -16.97
C SER A 154 4.57 19.85 -18.28
N LEU A 155 4.01 19.43 -19.42
CA LEU A 155 4.28 20.04 -20.74
C LEU A 155 3.35 21.23 -21.02
N ASP A 156 2.17 21.26 -20.40
CA ASP A 156 1.12 22.24 -20.69
C ASP A 156 0.98 23.34 -19.63
N MET A 157 1.69 23.26 -18.50
CA MET A 157 1.60 24.25 -17.43
C MET A 157 2.18 25.63 -17.81
N SER A 158 1.59 26.69 -17.23
CA SER A 158 2.06 28.06 -17.41
C SER A 158 3.47 28.28 -16.86
N LEU A 159 4.17 29.30 -17.37
CA LEU A 159 5.52 29.59 -16.93
C LEU A 159 5.61 30.09 -15.48
N ALA A 160 4.58 30.83 -15.03
CA ALA A 160 4.47 31.30 -13.65
C ALA A 160 4.38 30.11 -12.70
N SER A 161 3.47 29.17 -12.99
CA SER A 161 3.31 27.98 -12.16
C SER A 161 4.48 27.01 -12.24
N ARG A 162 5.25 27.04 -13.34
CA ARG A 162 6.47 26.25 -13.48
C ARG A 162 7.59 26.74 -12.56
N LYS A 163 7.62 28.03 -12.20
CA LYS A 163 8.58 28.55 -11.20
C LYS A 163 8.32 27.97 -9.81
N ASP A 164 7.06 27.75 -9.46
CA ASP A 164 6.64 27.23 -8.17
C ASP A 164 6.75 25.70 -8.05
N GLN A 165 7.06 24.99 -9.13
CA GLN A 165 7.12 23.53 -9.20
C GLN A 165 8.49 23.07 -9.68
N SER A 166 9.32 22.56 -8.75
CA SER A 166 10.63 22.03 -9.14
C SER A 166 10.51 20.74 -9.96
N ILE A 167 11.48 20.46 -10.84
CA ILE A 167 11.55 19.19 -11.58
C ILE A 167 11.54 17.99 -10.62
N GLY A 168 12.21 18.13 -9.46
CA GLY A 168 12.22 17.11 -8.41
C GLY A 168 10.84 16.82 -7.85
N GLU A 169 10.01 17.85 -7.63
CA GLU A 169 8.63 17.67 -7.16
C GLU A 169 7.74 16.99 -8.20
N ILE A 170 7.89 17.32 -9.49
CA ILE A 170 7.16 16.65 -10.58
C ILE A 170 7.51 15.16 -10.63
N VAL A 171 8.81 14.84 -10.56
CA VAL A 171 9.28 13.44 -10.52
C VAL A 171 8.78 12.72 -9.27
N ASN A 172 8.75 13.39 -8.12
CA ASN A 172 8.22 12.83 -6.87
C ASN A 172 6.71 12.53 -6.96
N ARG A 173 5.93 13.40 -7.61
CA ARG A 173 4.50 13.15 -7.87
C ARG A 173 4.29 11.94 -8.79
N MET A 174 5.06 11.86 -9.88
CA MET A 174 5.00 10.77 -10.86
C MET A 174 5.44 9.41 -10.28
N SER A 175 6.33 9.42 -9.29
CA SER A 175 6.88 8.22 -8.66
C SER A 175 6.27 7.94 -7.28
N THR A 176 6.75 8.60 -6.24
CA THR A 176 6.38 8.39 -4.83
C THR A 176 4.89 8.56 -4.57
N ASP A 177 4.31 9.71 -4.96
CA ASP A 177 2.90 9.98 -4.66
C ASP A 177 1.98 9.00 -5.42
N THR A 178 2.31 8.73 -6.69
CA THR A 178 1.60 7.71 -7.47
C THR A 178 1.70 6.33 -6.81
N ASN A 179 2.86 5.93 -6.29
CA ASN A 179 3.02 4.67 -5.58
C ASN A 179 2.17 4.61 -4.30
N HIS A 180 2.07 5.70 -3.53
CA HIS A 180 1.18 5.76 -2.36
C HIS A 180 -0.29 5.61 -2.75
N VAL A 181 -0.73 6.20 -3.86
CA VAL A 181 -2.10 6.00 -4.39
C VAL A 181 -2.32 4.53 -4.76
N ILE A 182 -1.36 3.88 -5.43
CA ILE A 182 -1.45 2.46 -5.78
C ILE A 182 -1.45 1.55 -4.53
N ALA A 183 -0.70 1.91 -3.49
CA ALA A 183 -0.73 1.20 -2.21
C ALA A 183 -2.12 1.32 -1.56
N ALA A 184 -2.72 2.51 -1.54
CA ALA A 184 -4.08 2.69 -1.04
C ALA A 184 -5.13 1.89 -1.84
N LEU A 185 -4.99 1.80 -3.18
CA LEU A 185 -5.86 0.95 -4.00
C LEU A 185 -5.73 -0.54 -3.66
N THR A 186 -4.53 -0.98 -3.24
CA THR A 186 -4.33 -2.36 -2.75
C THR A 186 -5.08 -2.59 -1.44
N ALA A 187 -5.10 -1.56 -0.58
CA ALA A 187 -5.73 -1.61 0.73
C ALA A 187 -7.26 -1.59 0.69
N ILE A 188 -7.91 -1.17 -0.41
CA ILE A 188 -9.39 -1.03 -0.51
C ILE A 188 -10.12 -2.30 -0.09
N ASN A 189 -9.69 -3.47 -0.58
CA ASN A 189 -10.34 -4.73 -0.22
C ASN A 189 -10.09 -5.09 1.25
N GLN A 190 -8.93 -4.71 1.79
CA GLN A 190 -8.55 -4.99 3.17
C GLN A 190 -9.33 -4.13 4.19
N ILE A 191 -9.71 -2.90 3.84
CA ILE A 191 -10.45 -1.99 4.75
C ILE A 191 -11.72 -2.64 5.29
N TRP A 192 -12.48 -3.32 4.43
CA TRP A 192 -13.73 -3.97 4.84
C TRP A 192 -13.54 -5.45 5.19
N SER A 193 -12.57 -6.15 4.57
CA SER A 193 -12.35 -7.57 4.84
C SER A 193 -11.72 -7.81 6.21
N LEU A 194 -10.80 -6.97 6.66
CA LEU A 194 -10.08 -7.15 7.92
C LEU A 194 -11.02 -7.12 9.14
N PRO A 195 -11.91 -6.13 9.31
CA PRO A 195 -12.85 -6.12 10.44
C PRO A 195 -13.79 -7.32 10.42
N ILE A 196 -14.26 -7.74 9.24
CA ILE A 196 -15.13 -8.91 9.08
C ILE A 196 -14.39 -10.20 9.48
N MET A 197 -13.15 -10.38 9.03
CA MET A 197 -12.34 -11.54 9.39
C MET A 197 -12.10 -11.61 10.91
N ILE A 198 -11.72 -10.49 11.54
CA ILE A 198 -11.53 -10.43 12.99
C ILE A 198 -12.83 -10.76 13.73
N GLY A 199 -13.95 -10.16 13.31
CA GLY A 199 -15.27 -10.41 13.91
C GLY A 199 -15.72 -11.87 13.77
N LEU A 200 -15.52 -12.49 12.60
CA LEU A 200 -15.85 -13.89 12.37
C LEU A 200 -14.94 -14.83 13.17
N CYS A 201 -13.63 -14.56 13.25
CA CYS A 201 -12.71 -15.34 14.09
C CYS A 201 -13.15 -15.31 15.56
N LEU A 202 -13.48 -14.13 16.09
CA LEU A 202 -13.95 -14.00 17.47
C LEU A 202 -15.28 -14.70 17.69
N TYR A 203 -16.21 -14.63 16.72
CA TYR A 203 -17.48 -15.35 16.81
C TYR A 203 -17.28 -16.87 16.91
N PHE A 204 -16.46 -17.46 16.04
CA PHE A 204 -16.19 -18.91 16.07
C PHE A 204 -15.36 -19.32 17.30
N LEU A 205 -14.35 -18.53 17.68
CA LEU A 205 -13.55 -18.81 18.87
C LEU A 205 -14.37 -18.69 20.16
N TRP A 206 -15.28 -17.73 20.26
CA TRP A 206 -16.20 -17.61 21.40
C TRP A 206 -17.08 -18.84 21.55
N GLY A 207 -17.54 -19.42 20.44
CA GLY A 207 -18.33 -20.66 20.45
C GLY A 207 -17.56 -21.89 20.97
N ILE A 208 -16.21 -21.89 20.85
CA ILE A 208 -15.37 -23.04 21.23
C ILE A 208 -14.74 -22.84 22.62
N LEU A 209 -14.18 -21.66 22.88
CA LEU A 209 -13.37 -21.36 24.07
C LEU A 209 -14.08 -20.41 25.06
N GLY A 210 -15.25 -19.87 24.69
CA GLY A 210 -15.95 -18.89 25.50
C GLY A 210 -15.10 -17.64 25.78
N PRO A 211 -15.13 -17.11 27.02
CA PRO A 211 -14.37 -15.91 27.40
C PRO A 211 -12.86 -16.01 27.24
N ALA A 212 -12.30 -17.22 27.20
CA ALA A 212 -10.85 -17.42 27.06
C ALA A 212 -10.30 -16.90 25.72
N CYS A 213 -11.14 -16.72 24.69
CA CYS A 213 -10.71 -16.14 23.41
C CYS A 213 -10.13 -14.71 23.55
N PHE A 214 -10.58 -13.95 24.56
CA PHE A 214 -10.07 -12.60 24.81
C PHE A 214 -8.65 -12.58 25.39
N ALA A 215 -8.17 -13.68 25.97
CA ALA A 215 -6.80 -13.78 26.46
C ALA A 215 -5.77 -13.64 25.31
N GLY A 216 -6.07 -14.26 24.16
CA GLY A 216 -5.27 -14.13 22.94
C GLY A 216 -5.23 -12.71 22.38
N LEU A 217 -6.33 -11.94 22.52
CA LEU A 217 -6.33 -10.53 22.16
C LEU A 217 -5.56 -9.67 23.17
N ALA A 218 -5.67 -9.99 24.46
CA ALA A 218 -4.97 -9.26 25.52
C ALA A 218 -3.45 -9.36 25.37
N ILE A 219 -2.91 -10.52 24.99
CA ILE A 219 -1.46 -10.66 24.78
C ILE A 219 -0.96 -9.80 23.62
N ILE A 220 -1.75 -9.60 22.57
CA ILE A 220 -1.39 -8.69 21.47
C ILE A 220 -1.26 -7.26 21.98
N LEU A 221 -2.17 -6.82 22.86
CA LEU A 221 -2.12 -5.49 23.48
C LEU A 221 -0.89 -5.31 24.38
N VAL A 222 -0.39 -6.39 24.99
CA VAL A 222 0.83 -6.38 25.82
C VAL A 222 2.10 -6.41 24.97
N ILE A 223 2.11 -7.18 23.88
CA ILE A 223 3.27 -7.30 22.98
C ILE A 223 3.46 -6.05 22.12
N ALA A 224 2.37 -5.40 21.69
CA ALA A 224 2.42 -4.25 20.79
C ALA A 224 3.30 -3.09 21.31
N PRO A 225 3.21 -2.67 22.59
CA PRO A 225 4.12 -1.67 23.17
C PRO A 225 5.60 -2.06 23.10
N ALA A 226 5.93 -3.33 23.34
CA ALA A 226 7.31 -3.83 23.27
C ALA A 226 7.85 -3.75 21.84
N ALA A 227 7.05 -4.18 20.86
CA ALA A 227 7.39 -4.07 19.44
C ALA A 227 7.52 -2.60 19.00
N ALA A 228 6.64 -1.71 19.49
CA ALA A 228 6.69 -0.28 19.20
C ALA A 228 7.93 0.40 19.79
N TYR A 229 8.31 0.06 21.03
CA TYR A 229 9.54 0.54 21.65
C TYR A 229 10.77 0.10 20.83
N GLN A 230 10.85 -1.18 20.47
CA GLN A 230 11.98 -1.69 19.71
C GLN A 230 12.05 -1.07 18.30
N THR A 231 10.90 -0.78 17.69
CA THR A 231 10.82 -0.05 16.42
C THR A 231 11.38 1.37 16.55
N LYS A 232 11.13 2.08 17.67
CA LYS A 232 11.73 3.40 17.92
C LYS A 232 13.25 3.30 18.04
N VAL A 233 13.77 2.28 18.73
CA VAL A 233 15.22 2.02 18.81
C VAL A 233 15.79 1.77 17.41
N PHE A 234 15.13 0.92 16.61
CA PHE A 234 15.52 0.67 15.22
C PHE A 234 15.59 1.97 14.39
N MET A 235 14.57 2.82 14.47
CA MET A 235 14.55 4.10 13.74
C MET A 235 15.67 5.04 14.20
N ARG A 236 15.94 5.12 15.50
CA ARG A 236 17.02 5.93 16.07
C ARG A 236 18.40 5.48 15.58
N GLU A 237 18.70 4.18 15.70
CA GLU A 237 20.00 3.65 15.26
C GLU A 237 20.16 3.74 13.74
N ASN A 238 19.07 3.60 12.97
CA ASN A 238 19.10 3.79 11.52
C ASN A 238 19.44 5.23 11.15
N LYS A 239 18.92 6.22 11.88
CA LYS A 239 19.27 7.63 11.70
C LYS A 239 20.75 7.86 11.98
N ILE A 240 21.27 7.38 13.12
CA ILE A 240 22.69 7.52 13.49
C ILE A 240 23.60 6.87 12.43
N LYS A 241 23.24 5.69 11.94
CA LYS A 241 23.95 4.99 10.87
C LYS A 241 24.01 5.85 9.60
N LEU A 242 22.88 6.37 9.14
CA LEU A 242 22.80 7.20 7.93
C LEU A 242 23.61 8.49 8.07
N GLU A 243 23.51 9.20 9.20
CA GLU A 243 24.27 10.43 9.44
C GLU A 243 25.79 10.22 9.42
N ASN A 244 26.29 9.12 9.98
CA ASN A 244 27.72 8.81 9.96
C ASN A 244 28.18 8.32 8.58
N ALA A 245 27.33 7.55 7.87
CA ALA A 245 27.61 7.15 6.51
C ALA A 245 27.73 8.36 5.57
N ASP A 246 26.86 9.36 5.73
CA ASP A 246 26.92 10.61 4.95
C ASP A 246 28.19 11.41 5.25
N LYS A 247 28.56 11.55 6.53
CA LYS A 247 29.83 12.22 6.93
C LYS A 247 31.05 11.49 6.35
N ARG A 248 31.05 10.15 6.38
CA ARG A 248 32.12 9.32 5.81
C ARG A 248 32.24 9.52 4.30
N ILE A 249 31.12 9.44 3.57
CA ILE A 249 31.09 9.59 2.11
C ILE A 249 31.51 11.00 1.71
N LYS A 250 31.05 12.03 2.44
CA LYS A 250 31.47 13.41 2.21
C LYS A 250 32.98 13.57 2.37
N LEU A 251 33.55 13.09 3.48
CA LEU A 251 34.99 13.18 3.73
C LEU A 251 35.80 12.40 2.68
N LEU A 252 35.35 11.21 2.28
CA LEU A 252 35.98 10.45 1.20
C LEU A 252 36.02 11.24 -0.11
N ASN A 253 34.93 11.90 -0.48
CA ASN A 253 34.88 12.74 -1.68
C ASN A 253 35.83 13.94 -1.60
N GLU A 254 35.93 14.60 -0.44
CA GLU A 254 36.88 15.70 -0.21
C GLU A 254 38.34 15.22 -0.36
N VAL A 255 38.68 14.06 0.22
CA VAL A 255 40.02 13.47 0.12
C VAL A 255 40.37 13.06 -1.31
N ILE A 256 39.44 12.43 -2.03
CA ILE A 256 39.66 11.99 -3.42
C ILE A 256 39.81 13.20 -4.34
N SER A 257 38.95 14.21 -4.19
CA SER A 257 39.04 15.45 -4.97
C SER A 257 40.34 16.21 -4.69
N GLY A 258 40.86 16.13 -3.45
CA GLY A 258 42.10 16.78 -3.01
C GLY A 258 43.33 15.86 -3.00
N MET A 259 43.31 14.71 -3.67
CA MET A 259 44.29 13.63 -3.47
C MET A 259 45.74 14.07 -3.68
N LYS A 260 46.00 14.94 -4.68
CA LYS A 260 47.35 15.47 -4.95
C LYS A 260 47.92 16.21 -3.74
N THR A 261 47.09 17.04 -3.08
CA THR A 261 47.47 17.79 -1.88
C THR A 261 47.70 16.84 -0.70
N VAL A 262 46.81 15.86 -0.50
CA VAL A 262 46.96 14.87 0.57
C VAL A 262 48.27 14.10 0.45
N LYS A 263 48.64 13.68 -0.76
CA LYS A 263 49.92 13.00 -1.07
C LYS A 263 51.13 13.91 -0.86
N LEU A 264 51.06 15.16 -1.30
CA LEU A 264 52.18 16.12 -1.19
C LEU A 264 52.56 16.40 0.27
N TYR A 265 51.56 16.49 1.16
CA TYR A 265 51.78 16.73 2.59
C TYR A 265 51.89 15.45 3.44
N GLY A 266 51.73 14.27 2.85
CA GLY A 266 51.77 13.00 3.59
C GLY A 266 50.64 12.82 4.61
N PHE A 267 49.47 13.43 4.41
CA PHE A 267 48.34 13.40 5.36
C PHE A 267 47.45 12.16 5.27
N GLU A 268 47.92 11.10 4.62
CA GLU A 268 47.14 9.89 4.35
C GLU A 268 46.64 9.24 5.64
N ASP A 269 47.54 9.04 6.61
CA ASP A 269 47.19 8.43 7.90
C ASP A 269 46.24 9.29 8.73
N TYR A 270 46.35 10.62 8.63
CA TYR A 270 45.45 11.54 9.31
C TYR A 270 44.01 11.38 8.79
N PHE A 271 43.82 11.43 7.48
CA PHE A 271 42.51 11.26 6.87
C PHE A 271 41.98 9.84 7.04
N ARG A 272 42.85 8.82 6.92
CA ARG A 272 42.50 7.42 7.17
C ARG A 272 41.91 7.22 8.56
N LYS A 273 42.58 7.72 9.61
CA LYS A 273 42.07 7.62 11.00
C LYS A 273 40.71 8.29 11.16
N ARG A 274 40.51 9.45 10.54
CA ARG A 274 39.24 10.19 10.61
C ARG A 274 38.11 9.47 9.88
N ILE A 275 38.38 8.86 8.74
CA ILE A 275 37.42 8.02 8.00
C ILE A 275 37.07 6.77 8.80
N ILE A 276 38.05 6.11 9.41
CA ILE A 276 37.84 4.92 10.25
C ILE A 276 37.00 5.26 11.48
N ALA A 277 37.21 6.42 12.12
CA ALA A 277 36.40 6.84 13.25
C ALA A 277 34.90 6.96 12.90
N TYR A 278 34.55 7.53 11.73
CA TYR A 278 33.16 7.54 11.27
C TYR A 278 32.64 6.13 10.94
N ARG A 279 33.51 5.25 10.42
CA ARG A 279 33.14 3.87 10.12
C ARG A 279 32.89 3.04 11.38
N GLU A 280 33.66 3.26 12.44
CA GLU A 280 33.47 2.57 13.73
C GLU A 280 32.13 2.94 14.39
N THR A 281 31.77 4.22 14.39
CA THR A 281 30.47 4.66 14.92
C THR A 281 29.31 4.15 14.07
N GLU A 282 29.45 4.19 12.73
CA GLU A 282 28.49 3.59 11.79
C GLU A 282 28.33 2.08 12.04
N GLN A 283 29.43 1.35 12.23
CA GLN A 283 29.40 -0.09 12.47
C GLN A 283 28.76 -0.44 13.81
N GLN A 284 29.04 0.32 14.88
CA GLN A 284 28.38 0.14 16.18
C GLN A 284 26.87 0.40 16.09
N ALA A 285 26.46 1.47 15.41
CA ALA A 285 25.04 1.75 15.16
C ALA A 285 24.39 0.64 14.32
N LEU A 286 25.11 0.08 13.34
CA LEU A 286 24.63 -1.04 12.52
C LEU A 286 24.42 -2.31 13.34
N ILE A 287 25.34 -2.64 14.25
CA ILE A 287 25.18 -3.79 15.17
C ILE A 287 23.94 -3.58 16.06
N ARG A 288 23.77 -2.40 16.65
CA ARG A 288 22.60 -2.09 17.49
C ARG A 288 21.30 -2.12 16.69
N LEU A 289 21.31 -1.62 15.46
CA LEU A 289 20.20 -1.70 14.52
C LEU A 289 19.82 -3.15 14.21
N PHE A 290 20.81 -4.00 13.92
CA PHE A 290 20.56 -5.41 13.63
C PHE A 290 20.03 -6.15 14.86
N ASN A 291 20.58 -5.90 16.04
CA ASN A 291 20.05 -6.44 17.30
C ASN A 291 18.60 -5.99 17.53
N ALA A 292 18.31 -4.72 17.30
CA ALA A 292 16.95 -4.19 17.40
C ALA A 292 15.98 -4.88 16.42
N LEU A 293 16.41 -5.05 15.17
CA LEU A 293 15.63 -5.73 14.14
C LEU A 293 15.39 -7.20 14.52
N SER A 294 16.42 -7.91 14.98
CA SER A 294 16.32 -9.30 15.43
C SER A 294 15.32 -9.46 16.58
N VAL A 295 15.28 -8.53 17.54
CA VAL A 295 14.29 -8.54 18.62
C VAL A 295 12.88 -8.33 18.08
N VAL A 296 12.67 -7.36 17.16
CA VAL A 296 11.35 -7.14 16.53
C VAL A 296 10.89 -8.40 15.80
N VAL A 297 11.75 -8.96 14.94
CA VAL A 297 11.46 -10.17 14.18
C VAL A 297 11.20 -11.35 15.10
N GLY A 298 11.97 -11.50 16.19
CA GLY A 298 11.78 -12.53 17.20
C GLY A 298 10.43 -12.42 17.91
N ILE A 299 10.02 -11.20 18.28
CA ILE A 299 8.70 -10.93 18.84
C ILE A 299 7.62 -11.38 17.85
N PHE A 300 7.66 -10.91 16.60
CA PHE A 300 6.66 -11.25 15.58
C PHE A 300 6.54 -12.76 15.32
N ASN A 301 7.65 -13.48 15.23
CA ASN A 301 7.63 -14.94 15.04
C ASN A 301 7.10 -15.68 16.28
N SER A 302 7.23 -15.09 17.47
CA SER A 302 6.77 -15.72 18.72
C SER A 302 5.30 -15.39 19.04
N VAL A 303 4.68 -14.40 18.39
CA VAL A 303 3.31 -13.94 18.70
C VAL A 303 2.31 -15.09 18.60
N ASP A 304 2.38 -15.91 17.54
CA ASP A 304 1.44 -17.01 17.31
C ASP A 304 1.48 -18.04 18.44
N ILE A 305 2.69 -18.50 18.79
CA ILE A 305 2.91 -19.43 19.90
C ILE A 305 2.41 -18.83 21.21
N MET A 306 2.69 -17.55 21.47
CA MET A 306 2.29 -16.87 22.69
C MET A 306 0.76 -16.75 22.81
N ILE A 307 0.08 -16.35 21.73
CA ILE A 307 -1.39 -16.26 21.66
C ILE A 307 -2.00 -17.62 21.97
N THR A 308 -1.52 -18.67 21.29
CA THR A 308 -2.04 -20.02 21.45
C THR A 308 -1.83 -20.53 22.88
N LEU A 309 -0.62 -20.37 23.43
CA LEU A 309 -0.28 -20.79 24.79
C LEU A 309 -1.15 -20.11 25.84
N PHE A 310 -1.24 -18.77 25.83
CA PHE A 310 -2.02 -18.03 26.84
C PHE A 310 -3.51 -18.27 26.70
N THR A 311 -4.03 -18.42 25.48
CA THR A 311 -5.44 -18.73 25.25
C THR A 311 -5.82 -20.07 25.87
N PHE A 312 -5.01 -21.12 25.66
CA PHE A 312 -5.26 -22.43 26.27
C PHE A 312 -5.00 -22.48 27.77
N LEU A 313 -4.01 -21.73 28.27
CA LEU A 313 -3.75 -21.61 29.70
C LEU A 313 -4.96 -21.00 30.42
N VAL A 314 -5.50 -19.89 29.91
CA VAL A 314 -6.69 -19.26 30.47
C VAL A 314 -7.91 -20.17 30.34
N TYR A 315 -8.09 -20.84 29.20
CA TYR A 315 -9.18 -21.81 29.02
C TYR A 315 -9.11 -22.96 30.03
N SER A 316 -7.93 -23.54 30.24
CA SER A 316 -7.70 -24.61 31.22
C SER A 316 -7.92 -24.14 32.66
N TRP A 317 -7.65 -22.87 32.95
CA TRP A 317 -7.81 -22.32 34.29
C TRP A 317 -9.24 -21.90 34.62
N THR A 318 -9.99 -21.47 33.60
CA THR A 318 -11.38 -20.99 33.76
C THR A 318 -12.44 -22.08 33.62
N THR A 319 -12.08 -23.21 33.00
CA THR A 319 -13.02 -24.31 32.75
C THR A 319 -12.87 -25.39 33.81
N ASP A 320 -13.93 -25.64 34.59
CA ASP A 320 -13.96 -26.70 35.62
C ASP A 320 -14.03 -28.13 35.03
N ASN A 321 -14.01 -28.27 33.69
CA ASN A 321 -14.08 -29.55 33.00
C ASN A 321 -12.66 -30.11 32.75
N PRO A 322 -12.22 -31.17 33.46
CA PRO A 322 -10.88 -31.73 33.32
C PRO A 322 -10.59 -32.32 31.93
N ASN A 323 -11.62 -32.60 31.11
CA ASN A 323 -11.50 -33.07 29.73
C ASN A 323 -11.86 -31.98 28.69
N GLY A 324 -11.90 -30.71 29.08
CA GLY A 324 -12.31 -29.61 28.20
C GLY A 324 -11.37 -29.34 27.02
N LEU A 325 -10.11 -29.77 27.10
CA LEU A 325 -9.10 -29.67 26.03
C LEU A 325 -9.11 -30.92 25.16
N SER A 326 -10.22 -31.15 24.46
CA SER A 326 -10.29 -32.20 23.44
C SER A 326 -9.53 -31.81 22.16
N SER A 327 -9.13 -32.81 21.37
CA SER A 327 -8.41 -32.65 20.10
C SER A 327 -9.14 -31.69 19.14
N ASP A 328 -10.47 -31.82 19.03
CA ASP A 328 -11.31 -30.95 18.20
C ASP A 328 -11.36 -29.51 18.71
N VAL A 329 -11.33 -29.27 20.02
CA VAL A 329 -11.27 -27.93 20.61
C VAL A 329 -9.92 -27.27 20.32
N VAL A 330 -8.83 -27.99 20.57
CA VAL A 330 -7.46 -27.48 20.50
C VAL A 330 -7.06 -27.18 19.05
N PHE A 331 -7.20 -28.14 18.14
CA PHE A 331 -6.75 -27.96 16.76
C PHE A 331 -7.60 -26.94 15.98
N VAL A 332 -8.91 -26.89 16.25
CA VAL A 332 -9.80 -25.95 15.56
C VAL A 332 -9.61 -24.53 16.09
N SER A 333 -9.42 -24.37 17.41
CA SER A 333 -9.08 -23.07 17.98
C SER A 333 -7.76 -22.55 17.42
N MET A 334 -6.72 -23.39 17.32
CA MET A 334 -5.46 -23.02 16.67
C MET A 334 -5.68 -22.56 15.22
N ALA A 335 -6.50 -23.28 14.45
CA ALA A 335 -6.81 -22.88 13.07
C ALA A 335 -7.45 -21.48 12.99
N TYR A 336 -8.42 -21.16 13.86
CA TYR A 336 -9.03 -19.83 13.89
C TYR A 336 -8.10 -18.73 14.43
N LEU A 337 -7.26 -19.04 15.42
CA LEU A 337 -6.24 -18.11 15.92
C LEU A 337 -5.25 -17.75 14.81
N ASN A 338 -4.77 -18.73 14.03
CA ASN A 338 -3.88 -18.51 12.90
C ASN A 338 -4.51 -17.62 11.82
N ILE A 339 -5.80 -17.82 11.53
CA ILE A 339 -6.54 -16.95 10.60
C ILE A 339 -6.68 -15.53 11.14
N MET A 340 -6.76 -15.35 12.46
CA MET A 340 -6.96 -14.04 13.10
C MET A 340 -5.68 -13.18 13.15
N ILE A 341 -4.50 -13.80 13.25
CA ILE A 341 -3.22 -13.09 13.43
C ILE A 341 -2.87 -12.21 12.23
N GLU A 342 -3.03 -12.72 11.01
CA GLU A 342 -2.68 -11.99 9.79
C GLU A 342 -3.50 -10.68 9.65
N PRO A 343 -4.85 -10.69 9.80
CA PRO A 343 -5.64 -9.46 9.78
C PRO A 343 -5.23 -8.42 10.82
N ILE A 344 -4.91 -8.86 12.03
CA ILE A 344 -4.47 -7.97 13.11
C ILE A 344 -3.14 -7.32 12.77
N GLY A 345 -2.18 -8.08 12.24
CA GLY A 345 -0.86 -7.59 11.85
C GLY A 345 -0.90 -6.55 10.73
N MET A 346 -1.85 -6.69 9.79
CA MET A 346 -1.99 -5.76 8.65
C MET A 346 -2.81 -4.50 8.97
N PHE A 347 -3.56 -4.48 10.07
CA PHE A 347 -4.54 -3.44 10.38
C PHE A 347 -3.97 -2.01 10.32
N PHE A 348 -2.88 -1.74 11.04
CA PHE A 348 -2.24 -0.42 11.05
C PHE A 348 -1.57 -0.08 9.71
N GLY A 349 -1.04 -1.09 9.01
CA GLY A 349 -0.44 -0.91 7.68
C GLY A 349 -1.46 -0.42 6.66
N VAL A 350 -2.67 -0.99 6.70
CA VAL A 350 -3.79 -0.59 5.84
C VAL A 350 -4.21 0.85 6.10
N ILE A 351 -4.38 1.24 7.37
CA ILE A 351 -4.74 2.62 7.74
C ILE A 351 -3.67 3.60 7.25
N SER A 352 -2.39 3.28 7.48
CA SER A 352 -1.27 4.10 7.03
C SER A 352 -1.22 4.25 5.51
N ALA A 353 -1.39 3.14 4.77
CA ALA A 353 -1.40 3.14 3.31
C ALA A 353 -2.53 4.01 2.74
N VAL A 354 -3.74 3.91 3.31
CA VAL A 354 -4.88 4.74 2.91
C VAL A 354 -4.61 6.22 3.21
N GLY A 355 -4.13 6.55 4.42
CA GLY A 355 -3.81 7.92 4.80
C GLY A 355 -2.76 8.57 3.88
N GLN A 356 -1.66 7.88 3.62
CA GLN A 356 -0.62 8.33 2.69
C GLN A 356 -1.15 8.47 1.27
N GLY A 357 -1.98 7.52 0.82
CA GLY A 357 -2.60 7.57 -0.51
C GLY A 357 -3.53 8.77 -0.69
N VAL A 358 -4.36 9.10 0.30
CA VAL A 358 -5.26 10.27 0.25
C VAL A 358 -4.48 11.58 0.15
N VAL A 359 -3.45 11.77 0.99
CA VAL A 359 -2.62 12.98 0.96
C VAL A 359 -1.83 13.10 -0.35
N SER A 360 -1.33 11.97 -0.87
CA SER A 360 -0.61 11.92 -2.14
C SER A 360 -1.54 12.21 -3.33
N PHE A 361 -2.75 11.63 -3.32
CA PHE A 361 -3.75 11.90 -4.34
C PHE A 361 -4.16 13.37 -4.36
N ARG A 362 -4.31 14.00 -3.18
CA ARG A 362 -4.58 15.43 -3.07
C ARG A 362 -3.48 16.27 -3.72
N ARG A 363 -2.20 15.98 -3.44
CA ARG A 363 -1.07 16.69 -4.05
C ARG A 363 -1.00 16.52 -5.57
N ILE A 364 -1.36 15.34 -6.09
CA ILE A 364 -1.49 15.09 -7.53
C ILE A 364 -2.67 15.88 -8.11
N SER A 365 -3.82 15.88 -7.44
CA SER A 365 -5.01 16.62 -7.85
C SER A 365 -4.72 18.12 -7.92
N GLU A 366 -4.12 18.72 -6.89
CA GLU A 366 -3.73 20.13 -6.87
C GLU A 366 -2.77 20.46 -8.03
N PHE A 367 -1.78 19.60 -8.31
CA PHE A 367 -0.86 19.78 -9.44
C PHE A 367 -1.56 19.76 -10.80
N LEU A 368 -2.56 18.89 -10.98
CA LEU A 368 -3.30 18.78 -12.24
C LEU A 368 -4.20 19.99 -12.54
N HIS A 369 -4.53 20.80 -11.53
CA HIS A 369 -5.38 21.99 -11.66
C HIS A 369 -4.60 23.31 -11.68
N VAL A 370 -3.27 23.24 -11.72
CA VAL A 370 -2.40 24.41 -11.93
C VAL A 370 -2.72 25.09 -13.27
N ASP A 371 -2.52 26.42 -13.37
CA ASP A 371 -2.80 27.18 -14.59
C ASP A 371 -2.07 26.62 -15.82
N ASP A 372 -2.82 26.42 -16.90
CA ASP A 372 -2.30 25.98 -18.18
C ASP A 372 -1.71 27.16 -18.99
N LEU A 373 -0.78 26.85 -19.88
CA LEU A 373 -0.27 27.77 -20.88
C LEU A 373 -1.38 28.09 -21.87
N ASP A 374 -1.70 29.38 -22.03
CA ASP A 374 -2.63 29.82 -23.05
C ASP A 374 -2.02 29.62 -24.45
N ARG A 375 -2.42 28.53 -25.11
CA ARG A 375 -2.02 28.21 -26.48
C ARG A 375 -2.75 29.08 -27.52
N ALA A 376 -3.84 29.74 -27.14
CA ALA A 376 -4.57 30.65 -28.02
C ALA A 376 -3.95 32.06 -28.05
N ALA A 377 -3.02 32.37 -27.13
CA ALA A 377 -2.31 33.65 -27.08
C ALA A 377 -1.52 33.96 -28.38
N VAL A 378 -1.19 32.94 -29.18
CA VAL A 378 -0.57 33.13 -30.51
C VAL A 378 -1.40 32.40 -31.56
N THR A 379 -1.98 33.16 -32.49
CA THR A 379 -2.66 32.59 -33.65
C THR A 379 -1.61 32.07 -34.62
N ARG A 380 -1.63 30.77 -34.92
CA ARG A 380 -0.74 30.14 -35.89
C ARG A 380 -1.53 29.70 -37.11
N THR A 381 -1.39 30.41 -38.21
CA THR A 381 -1.97 30.06 -39.51
C THR A 381 -0.90 29.43 -40.40
N LEU A 382 -1.24 28.33 -41.06
CA LEU A 382 -0.42 27.72 -42.10
C LEU A 382 -0.84 28.30 -43.44
N ASP A 383 -0.26 29.44 -43.81
CA ASP A 383 -0.44 30.03 -45.13
C ASP A 383 0.94 30.14 -45.79
N SER A 384 1.12 29.37 -46.88
CA SER A 384 2.41 29.27 -47.59
C SER A 384 2.73 30.51 -48.41
N ASP A 385 1.74 31.35 -48.72
CA ASP A 385 1.88 32.56 -49.54
C ASP A 385 1.80 33.84 -48.70
N ALA A 386 1.81 33.73 -47.37
CA ALA A 386 1.74 34.87 -46.47
C ALA A 386 2.94 35.82 -46.66
N ALA A 387 2.64 37.10 -46.94
CA ALA A 387 3.67 38.13 -47.12
C ALA A 387 4.48 38.44 -45.84
N VAL A 388 3.95 38.07 -44.67
CA VAL A 388 4.54 38.33 -43.36
C VAL A 388 4.57 37.04 -42.54
N ALA A 389 5.75 36.67 -42.05
CA ALA A 389 5.94 35.44 -41.29
C ALA A 389 5.47 35.54 -39.82
N ILE A 390 5.57 36.73 -39.21
CA ILE A 390 5.17 37.02 -37.82
C ILE A 390 4.63 38.45 -37.77
N ASP A 391 3.40 38.62 -37.28
CA ASP A 391 2.79 39.93 -37.04
C ASP A 391 2.50 40.12 -35.54
N VAL A 392 2.88 41.28 -35.00
CA VAL A 392 2.73 41.64 -33.58
C VAL A 392 2.24 43.08 -33.50
N VAL A 393 0.98 43.26 -33.10
CA VAL A 393 0.32 44.57 -33.01
C VAL A 393 -0.09 44.83 -31.56
N ASP A 394 0.36 45.98 -31.02
CA ASP A 394 -0.01 46.49 -29.68
C ASP A 394 0.06 45.45 -28.54
N ALA A 395 1.13 44.66 -28.51
CA ALA A 395 1.28 43.56 -27.56
C ALA A 395 2.11 43.94 -26.32
N GLY A 396 1.60 43.59 -25.14
CA GLY A 396 2.29 43.72 -23.86
C GLY A 396 2.40 42.38 -23.12
N PHE A 397 3.60 42.01 -22.65
CA PHE A 397 3.86 40.74 -21.98
C PHE A 397 4.45 40.95 -20.59
N LYS A 398 4.11 40.05 -19.66
CA LYS A 398 4.67 40.05 -18.30
C LYS A 398 4.91 38.63 -17.84
N TRP A 399 6.02 38.41 -17.14
CA TRP A 399 6.38 37.09 -16.61
C TRP A 399 5.62 36.71 -15.33
N ASP A 400 5.20 37.70 -14.52
CA ASP A 400 4.54 37.49 -13.22
C ASP A 400 3.21 38.26 -13.15
N GLY A 401 2.09 37.58 -13.40
CA GLY A 401 0.73 38.12 -13.24
C GLY A 401 -0.35 37.10 -13.64
N PRO A 402 -1.56 37.21 -13.06
CA PRO A 402 -2.70 36.40 -13.51
C PRO A 402 -2.98 36.65 -15.00
N PRO A 403 -3.53 35.67 -15.72
CA PRO A 403 -3.76 35.79 -17.16
C PRO A 403 -4.55 37.07 -17.48
N PRO A 404 -4.23 37.78 -18.57
CA PRO A 404 -4.97 38.97 -18.96
C PRO A 404 -6.43 38.56 -19.20
N SER A 405 -7.36 39.22 -18.51
CA SER A 405 -8.79 39.07 -18.76
C SER A 405 -9.07 39.45 -20.21
N SER A 406 -9.71 38.56 -20.97
CA SER A 406 -10.07 38.75 -22.37
C SER A 406 -11.07 39.89 -22.64
N ASP A 407 -11.50 40.62 -21.61
CA ASP A 407 -12.34 41.80 -21.74
C ASP A 407 -11.50 43.09 -21.73
N GLY A 408 -11.03 43.46 -22.92
CA GLY A 408 -10.34 44.73 -23.21
C GLY A 408 -11.18 46.00 -23.04
N SER A 409 -12.26 46.01 -22.25
CA SER A 409 -13.08 47.22 -22.05
C SER A 409 -13.34 47.65 -20.60
N SER A 410 -12.83 46.92 -19.59
CA SER A 410 -13.14 47.24 -18.18
C SER A 410 -11.98 47.83 -17.37
N ALA A 411 -10.73 47.70 -17.80
CA ALA A 411 -9.57 48.11 -16.99
C ALA A 411 -9.41 49.64 -16.89
N ALA A 412 -9.92 50.41 -17.85
CA ALA A 412 -9.84 51.86 -17.85
C ALA A 412 -10.75 52.54 -16.80
N LYS A 413 -11.77 51.86 -16.26
CA LYS A 413 -12.69 52.46 -15.26
C LYS A 413 -12.30 52.24 -13.81
N LYS A 414 -11.47 51.23 -13.48
CA LYS A 414 -11.10 50.95 -12.08
C LYS A 414 -10.03 51.89 -11.53
N GLY A 415 -9.15 52.43 -12.39
CA GLY A 415 -8.10 53.38 -12.00
C GLY A 415 -8.60 54.79 -11.64
N GLU A 416 -9.82 55.16 -12.04
CA GLU A 416 -10.39 56.49 -11.78
C GLU A 416 -11.27 56.52 -10.51
N THR A 417 -11.87 55.40 -10.13
CA THR A 417 -12.64 55.28 -8.87
C THR A 417 -11.75 55.27 -7.62
N ASP A 418 -10.58 54.63 -7.64
CA ASP A 418 -9.71 54.55 -6.46
C ASP A 418 -8.98 55.86 -6.12
N LYS A 419 -8.87 56.80 -7.08
CA LYS A 419 -8.33 58.14 -6.82
C LYS A 419 -9.35 59.11 -6.22
N LYS A 420 -10.66 58.86 -6.35
CA LYS A 420 -11.70 59.71 -5.74
C LYS A 420 -12.02 59.31 -4.29
N THR A 421 -11.82 58.07 -3.88
CA THR A 421 -12.14 57.63 -2.51
C THR A 421 -11.08 58.03 -1.48
N LYS A 422 -9.85 58.40 -1.90
CA LYS A 422 -8.76 58.81 -1.00
C LYS A 422 -8.70 60.32 -0.69
N LYS A 423 -9.67 61.13 -1.15
CA LYS A 423 -9.76 62.58 -0.85
C LYS A 423 -10.91 63.01 0.05
N THR A 424 -11.69 62.07 0.59
CA THR A 424 -12.74 62.37 1.57
C THR A 424 -12.89 61.22 2.56
N LYS A 425 -11.99 61.18 3.54
CA LYS A 425 -12.22 60.89 4.96
C LYS A 425 -10.91 60.96 5.72
#